data_AF-A0A925QDH6-F1
#
_entry.id   AF-A0A925QDH6-F1
#
_cell.length_a   1.000
_cell.length_b   1.000
_cell.length_c   1.000
_cell.angle_alpha   90.00
_cell.angle_beta   90.00
_cell.angle_gamma   90.00
#
_symmetry.space_group_name_H-M   'P 1'
#
loop_
_entity.id
_entity.type
_entity.pdbx_description
1 polymer ?
#
loop_
_entity_poly.entity_id
_entity_poly.type
_entity_poly.pdbx_seq_one_letter_code
_entity_poly.pdbx_strand_id
1 'polypeptide(L)'
;MQTLVYDSSFAGWLTAVFEVYEYKFEDVHIVPLDQRQDSLFGETHLVATCEQKAQRVWQGLRQRVSDRATTQLYRAFLSELKGMENTLLQYVQYAFSRKVSMEYD
;
A
#
# COMPACT_ATOMS: atom_id res chain seq x y z
N MET A 1 8.81 14.56 1.05
CA MET A 1 7.46 14.00 0.86
C MET A 1 7.18 13.71 -0.60
N GLN A 2 7.14 12.42 -0.94
CA GLN A 2 6.70 11.89 -2.22
C GLN A 2 5.21 11.56 -2.13
N THR A 3 4.39 12.15 -3.00
CA THR A 3 2.95 11.84 -3.06
C THR A 3 2.71 10.85 -4.19
N LEU A 4 2.20 9.66 -3.88
CA LEU A 4 1.80 8.64 -4.85
C LEU A 4 0.31 8.79 -5.11
N VAL A 5 -0.04 8.98 -6.38
CA VAL A 5 -1.44 9.15 -6.81
C VAL A 5 -1.85 7.94 -7.63
N TYR A 6 -2.94 7.28 -7.25
CA TYR A 6 -3.43 6.07 -7.91
C TYR A 6 -4.91 6.20 -8.30
N ASP A 7 -5.43 5.22 -9.03
CA ASP A 7 -6.77 5.19 -9.64
C ASP A 7 -7.93 4.83 -8.67
N SER A 8 -7.71 4.93 -7.36
CA SER A 8 -8.68 4.55 -6.32
C SER A 8 -9.03 3.05 -6.29
N SER A 9 -8.41 2.21 -7.13
CA SER A 9 -8.59 0.76 -7.10
C SER A 9 -7.69 0.08 -6.07
N PHE A 10 -8.12 -1.07 -5.54
CA PHE A 10 -7.30 -1.83 -4.60
C PHE A 10 -5.99 -2.33 -5.24
N ALA A 11 -6.04 -2.72 -6.52
CA ALA A 11 -4.86 -3.12 -7.28
C ALA A 11 -3.90 -1.93 -7.49
N GLY A 12 -4.42 -0.73 -7.76
CA GLY A 12 -3.64 0.49 -7.86
C GLY A 12 -2.97 0.84 -6.54
N TRP A 13 -3.68 0.72 -5.42
CA TRP A 13 -3.10 0.92 -4.09
C TRP A 13 -2.00 -0.09 -3.77
N LEU A 14 -2.21 -1.39 -4.06
CA LEU A 14 -1.15 -2.40 -3.91
C LEU A 14 0.05 -2.14 -4.82
N THR A 15 -0.18 -1.63 -6.03
CA THR A 15 0.89 -1.20 -6.94
C THR A 15 1.67 -0.03 -6.35
N ALA A 16 0.99 0.96 -5.76
CA ALA A 16 1.62 2.08 -5.07
C ALA A 16 2.51 1.58 -3.92
N VAL A 17 1.99 0.66 -3.10
CA VAL A 17 2.75 0.01 -2.02
C VAL A 17 4.01 -0.67 -2.58
N PHE A 18 3.91 -1.40 -3.69
CA PHE A 18 5.08 -2.01 -4.33
C PHE A 18 6.13 -0.96 -4.72
N GLU A 19 5.68 0.12 -5.36
CA GLU A 19 6.55 1.18 -5.88
C GLU A 19 7.24 1.98 -4.77
N VAL A 20 6.63 2.10 -3.59
CA VAL A 20 7.31 2.60 -2.38
C VAL A 20 8.59 1.83 -2.09
N TYR A 21 8.55 0.50 -2.15
CA TYR A 21 9.73 -0.34 -1.93
C TYR A 21 10.67 -0.36 -3.13
N GLU A 22 10.13 -0.40 -4.35
CA GLU A 22 10.92 -0.44 -5.60
C GLU A 22 11.80 0.80 -5.74
N TYR A 23 11.22 1.97 -5.51
CA TYR A 23 11.92 3.25 -5.63
C TYR A 23 12.53 3.74 -4.32
N LYS A 24 12.35 2.99 -3.22
CA LYS A 24 12.86 3.31 -1.89
C LYS A 24 12.43 4.70 -1.41
N PHE A 25 11.16 5.05 -1.61
CA PHE A 25 10.63 6.29 -1.11
C PHE A 25 10.56 6.24 0.43
N GLU A 26 11.21 7.18 1.11
CA GLU A 26 11.31 7.19 2.58
C GLU A 26 10.14 7.94 3.25
N ASP A 27 9.71 9.05 2.65
CA ASP A 27 8.65 9.92 3.17
C ASP A 27 7.49 9.96 2.18
N VAL A 28 6.50 9.08 2.39
CA VAL A 28 5.49 8.71 1.39
C VAL A 28 4.09 9.10 1.85
N HIS A 29 3.32 9.67 0.94
CA HIS A 29 1.89 9.86 1.10
C HIS A 29 1.13 9.27 -0.09
N ILE A 30 0.28 8.27 0.13
CA ILE A 30 -0.56 7.68 -0.92
C ILE A 30 -1.93 8.37 -0.87
N VAL A 31 -2.40 8.84 -2.03
CA VAL A 31 -3.72 9.48 -2.17
C VAL A 31 -4.43 9.01 -3.44
N PRO A 32 -5.76 8.86 -3.42
CA PRO A 32 -6.51 8.59 -4.63
C PRO A 32 -6.53 9.82 -5.57
N LEU A 33 -6.68 9.58 -6.87
CA LEU A 33 -6.62 10.62 -7.90
C LEU A 33 -7.66 11.73 -7.66
N ASP A 34 -8.85 11.39 -7.18
CA ASP A 34 -9.92 12.35 -6.88
C ASP A 34 -9.64 13.21 -5.62
N GLN A 35 -8.73 12.77 -4.74
CA GLN A 35 -8.32 13.52 -3.54
C GLN A 35 -6.94 14.17 -3.71
N ARG A 36 -6.36 14.10 -4.91
CA ARG A 36 -5.10 14.77 -5.22
C ARG A 36 -5.27 16.27 -5.02
N GLN A 37 -4.53 16.81 -4.06
CA GLN A 37 -4.27 18.24 -3.99
C GLN A 37 -2.95 18.53 -4.67
N ASP A 38 -2.91 19.57 -5.51
CA ASP A 38 -1.65 20.05 -6.07
C ASP A 38 -0.75 20.50 -4.92
N SER A 39 0.28 19.71 -4.65
CA SER A 39 1.28 20.07 -3.67
C SER A 39 2.15 21.17 -4.25
N LEU A 40 2.19 22.33 -3.61
CA LEU A 40 3.07 23.44 -3.99
C LEU A 40 4.56 23.11 -3.83
N PHE A 41 4.90 22.07 -3.05
CA PHE A 41 6.27 21.76 -2.62
C PHE A 41 6.63 20.26 -2.65
N GLY A 42 5.76 19.39 -3.16
CA GLY A 42 5.95 17.94 -3.14
C GLY A 42 5.99 17.33 -4.54
N GLU A 43 6.87 16.34 -4.73
CA GLU A 43 6.91 15.57 -5.97
C GLU A 43 5.69 14.64 -6.03
N THR A 44 5.04 14.62 -7.20
CA THR A 44 3.91 13.73 -7.48
C THR A 44 4.39 12.58 -8.35
N HIS A 45 4.16 11.35 -7.87
CA HIS A 45 4.39 10.12 -8.62
C HIS A 45 3.04 9.52 -9.00
N LEU A 46 2.76 9.43 -10.30
CA LEU A 46 1.55 8.80 -10.80
C LEU A 46 1.76 7.28 -10.85
N VAL A 47 0.95 6.55 -10.10
CA VAL A 47 1.00 5.09 -10.04
C VAL A 47 0.09 4.54 -11.13
N ALA A 48 0.68 3.87 -12.12
CA ALA A 48 -0.07 3.11 -13.10
C ALA A 48 -0.35 1.70 -12.56
N THR A 49 -1.63 1.35 -12.42
CA THR A 49 -2.04 0.04 -11.91
C THR A 49 -1.40 -1.10 -12.69
N CYS A 50 -0.68 -1.98 -11.98
CA CYS A 50 0.02 -3.11 -12.55
C CYS A 50 -0.34 -4.39 -11.77
N GLU A 51 -1.14 -5.26 -12.39
CA GLU A 51 -1.62 -6.51 -11.78
C GLU A 51 -0.46 -7.37 -11.23
N GLN A 52 0.66 -7.44 -11.94
CA GLN A 52 1.84 -8.20 -11.52
C GLN A 52 2.46 -7.65 -10.22
N LYS A 53 2.61 -6.32 -10.11
CA LYS A 53 3.12 -5.66 -8.90
C LYS A 53 2.12 -5.84 -7.74
N ALA A 54 0.84 -5.62 -8.01
CA ALA A 54 -0.23 -5.79 -7.02
C ALA A 54 -0.28 -7.20 -6.45
N GLN A 55 -0.23 -8.22 -7.31
CA GLN A 55 -0.23 -9.63 -6.90
C GLN A 55 0.96 -9.99 -6.03
N ARG A 56 2.16 -9.46 -6.31
CA ARG A 56 3.35 -9.72 -5.48
C ARG A 56 3.17 -9.20 -4.06
N VAL A 57 2.67 -7.97 -3.91
CA VAL A 57 2.39 -7.40 -2.57
C VAL A 57 1.31 -8.21 -1.87
N TRP A 58 0.24 -8.56 -2.58
CA TRP A 58 -0.88 -9.32 -2.01
C TRP A 58 -0.48 -10.71 -1.53
N GLN A 59 0.26 -11.46 -2.34
CA GLN A 59 0.78 -12.77 -1.96
C GLN A 59 1.76 -12.66 -0.79
N GLY A 60 2.65 -11.67 -0.81
CA GLY A 60 3.56 -11.40 0.30
C GLY A 60 2.82 -11.13 1.60
N LEU A 61 1.74 -10.34 1.57
CA LEU A 61 0.90 -10.08 2.73
C LEU A 61 0.23 -11.34 3.26
N ARG A 62 -0.37 -12.16 2.38
CA ARG A 62 -1.04 -13.42 2.78
C ARG A 62 -0.10 -14.43 3.45
N GLN A 63 1.19 -14.36 3.17
CA GLN A 63 2.20 -15.20 3.83
C GLN A 63 2.66 -14.65 5.18
N ARG A 64 2.40 -13.36 5.47
CA ARG A 64 2.90 -12.66 6.67
C ARG A 64 1.84 -12.44 7.72
N VAL A 65 0.56 -12.40 7.34
CA VAL A 65 -0.57 -12.17 8.24
C VAL A 65 -1.66 -13.22 8.02
N SER A 66 -2.54 -13.38 9.00
CA SER A 66 -3.65 -14.35 8.88
C SER A 66 -4.64 -13.97 7.77
N ASP A 67 -5.38 -14.95 7.27
CA ASP A 67 -6.42 -14.73 6.27
C ASP A 67 -7.47 -13.71 6.77
N ARG A 68 -7.89 -13.82 8.04
CA ARG A 68 -8.76 -12.84 8.70
C ARG A 68 -8.17 -11.42 8.65
N ALA A 69 -6.88 -11.25 8.94
CA ALA A 69 -6.24 -9.95 8.92
C ALA A 69 -6.19 -9.37 7.50
N THR A 70 -5.98 -10.23 6.50
CA THR A 70 -6.00 -9.88 5.09
C THR A 70 -7.40 -9.43 4.63
N THR A 71 -8.46 -10.14 5.04
CA THR A 71 -9.84 -9.72 4.81
C THR A 71 -10.15 -8.37 5.45
N GLN A 72 -9.69 -8.14 6.69
CA GLN A 72 -9.91 -6.88 7.40
C GLN A 72 -9.19 -5.72 6.72
N LEU A 73 -7.97 -5.92 6.22
CA LEU A 73 -7.25 -4.93 5.41
C LEU A 73 -8.07 -4.53 4.19
N TYR A 74 -8.56 -5.50 3.43
CA TYR A 74 -9.37 -5.23 2.23
C TYR A 74 -10.67 -4.49 2.58
N ARG A 75 -11.36 -4.90 3.64
CA ARG A 75 -12.58 -4.20 4.10
C ARG A 75 -12.30 -2.79 4.58
N ALA A 76 -11.17 -2.56 5.24
CA ALA A 76 -10.77 -1.23 5.66
C ALA A 76 -10.47 -0.34 4.44
N PHE A 77 -9.82 -0.87 3.40
CA PHE A 77 -9.65 -0.15 2.13
C PHE A 77 -11.00 0.29 1.54
N LEU A 78 -12.00 -0.60 1.53
CA LEU A 78 -13.35 -0.31 1.04
C LEU A 78 -14.17 0.64 1.92
N SER A 79 -13.67 1.04 3.09
CA SER A 79 -14.40 1.95 3.99
C SER A 79 -14.36 3.41 3.53
N GLU A 80 -13.47 3.75 2.59
CA GLU A 80 -13.28 5.10 2.04
C GLU A 80 -13.04 6.18 3.12
N LEU A 81 -12.56 5.77 4.30
CA LEU A 81 -12.20 6.70 5.37
C LEU A 81 -11.00 7.55 4.92
N LYS A 82 -11.08 8.85 5.17
CA LYS A 82 -10.01 9.79 4.79
C LYS A 82 -8.67 9.38 5.40
N GLY A 83 -7.66 9.18 4.55
CA GLY A 83 -6.30 8.81 4.95
C GLY A 83 -6.10 7.32 5.26
N MET A 84 -7.08 6.48 4.93
CA MET A 84 -7.01 5.04 5.16
C MET A 84 -5.85 4.40 4.39
N GLU A 85 -5.52 4.87 3.19
CA GLU A 85 -4.43 4.37 2.34
C GLU A 85 -3.09 4.39 3.07
N ASN A 86 -2.82 5.47 3.81
CA ASN A 86 -1.59 5.66 4.56
C ASN A 86 -1.58 4.86 5.87
N THR A 87 -2.74 4.68 6.48
CA THR A 87 -2.89 3.77 7.64
C THR A 87 -2.63 2.33 7.23
N LEU A 88 -3.16 1.91 6.07
CA LEU A 88 -2.91 0.59 5.50
C LEU A 88 -1.45 0.43 5.08
N LEU A 89 -0.81 1.45 4.52
CA LEU A 89 0.61 1.39 4.16
C LEU A 89 1.47 1.10 5.40
N GLN A 90 1.22 1.80 6.51
CA GLN A 90 1.92 1.55 7.78
C GLN A 90 1.69 0.13 8.29
N TYR A 91 0.45 -0.38 8.20
CA TYR A 91 0.14 -1.77 8.55
C TYR A 91 0.94 -2.76 7.69
N VAL A 92 1.02 -2.52 6.38
CA VAL A 92 1.78 -3.36 5.46
C VAL A 92 3.29 -3.30 5.76
N GLN A 93 3.85 -2.12 5.99
CA GLN A 93 5.24 -1.95 6.41
C GLN A 93 5.53 -2.69 7.71
N TYR A 94 4.64 -2.59 8.69
CA TYR A 94 4.74 -3.34 9.94
C TYR A 94 4.73 -4.86 9.70
N ALA A 95 3.80 -5.36 8.88
CA ALA A 95 3.71 -6.77 8.54
C ALA A 95 4.97 -7.31 7.85
N PHE A 96 5.57 -6.53 6.94
CA PHE A 96 6.81 -6.92 6.25
C PHE A 96 8.07 -6.75 7.11
N SER A 97 8.08 -5.82 8.07
CA SER A 97 9.20 -5.61 9.00
C SER A 97 9.40 -6.78 9.98
N ARG A 98 8.33 -7.51 10.31
CA ARG A 98 8.41 -8.68 11.17
C ARG A 98 9.13 -9.81 10.45
N LYS A 99 10.22 -10.32 11.03
CA LYS A 99 10.81 -11.60 10.64
C LYS A 99 9.73 -12.68 10.83
N VAL A 100 9.43 -13.44 9.79
CA VAL A 100 8.70 -14.70 9.94
C VAL A 100 9.59 -15.59 10.82
N SER A 101 9.15 -15.88 12.04
CA SER A 101 9.72 -16.99 12.80
C SER A 101 9.45 -18.25 11.98
N MET A 102 10.50 -18.81 11.36
CA MET A 102 10.50 -20.20 10.94
C MET A 102 10.42 -21.04 12.22
N GLU A 103 9.20 -21.31 12.69
CA GLU A 103 8.97 -22.45 13.57
C GLU A 103 8.92 -23.68 12.66
N TYR A 104 9.97 -24.49 12.79
CA TYR A 104 10.05 -25.84 12.29
C TYR A 104 9.41 -26.73 13.36
N ASP A 105 8.34 -27.44 13.01
CA ASP A 105 7.90 -28.67 13.69
C ASP A 105 7.68 -29.75 12.63
#